data_AF-A0A1S7S015-F1
#
_entry.id   AF-A0A1S7S015-F1
#
_cell.length_a   1.000
_cell.length_b   1.000
_cell.length_c   1.000
_cell.angle_alpha   90.00
_cell.angle_beta   90.00
_cell.angle_gamma   90.00
#
_symmetry.space_group_name_H-M   'P 1'
#
loop_
_entity.id
_entity.type
_entity.pdbx_description
1 polymer ?
#
loop_
_entity_poly.entity_id
_entity_poly.type
_entity_poly.pdbx_seq_one_letter_code
_entity_poly.pdbx_strand_id
1 'polypeptide(L)'
;MSAIRPLPLMPDYGGLIRTIALALPASFFAENRAADTVSPLVPIGNLLSALPADITAVILIDRASLGSARAWLGSLPASCSTELIPLAGNDSVSHPWIQDMFHVRAVDPATEFVLVAEKAIGVSLAEYLGAATTHSDVALAGGNQLVGPDFRLVGQSSLNDDRGTGRDAAIPSQRWRKIQALDGRSIFSFGYRPEDLGKVPASADFSATETCGAEIAGKKMHQCGFHVDQFVSVTGLRSGGRPLLLVADPVAHGGCNARAATELKRKLDASALWLARQGFAIERNPIPLSPTIDTNKCLPRLYNNVLLENVIRSGQKRPFVWIPHFGDTESLEEFDAMNRKIWDRIGFQAIGVAGWSHLSSRNGALRCATKIINRGPDTRL
;
A
#
# COMPACT_ATOMS: atom_id res chain seq x y z
N MET A 1 14.42 -30.55 17.81
CA MET A 1 13.65 -30.25 16.59
C MET A 1 13.76 -28.74 16.35
N SER A 2 14.49 -28.33 15.32
CA SER A 2 14.56 -26.90 14.95
C SER A 2 13.19 -26.49 14.43
N ALA A 3 12.55 -25.51 15.08
CA ALA A 3 11.30 -24.95 14.58
C ALA A 3 11.57 -24.34 13.20
N ILE A 4 10.90 -24.85 12.16
CA ILE A 4 11.00 -24.33 10.80
C ILE A 4 10.63 -22.85 10.86
N ARG A 5 11.58 -21.96 10.56
CA ARG A 5 11.31 -20.52 10.50
C ARG A 5 10.33 -20.26 9.34
N PRO A 6 9.26 -19.47 9.56
CA PRO A 6 8.36 -19.10 8.48
C PRO A 6 9.12 -18.30 7.41
N LEU A 7 8.79 -18.57 6.15
CA LEU A 7 9.33 -17.81 5.01
C LEU A 7 8.85 -16.34 5.11
N PRO A 8 9.73 -15.37 4.81
CA PRO A 8 9.37 -13.96 4.92
C PRO A 8 8.38 -13.55 3.82
N LEU A 9 7.38 -12.77 4.22
CA LEU A 9 6.51 -12.02 3.32
C LEU A 9 7.35 -11.09 2.44
N MET A 10 6.86 -10.93 1.21
CA MET A 10 7.40 -10.02 0.22
C MET A 10 7.45 -8.59 0.77
N PRO A 11 8.63 -7.95 0.82
CA PRO A 11 8.75 -6.60 1.36
C PRO A 11 8.15 -5.53 0.46
N ASP A 12 7.71 -4.44 1.08
CA ASP A 12 7.27 -3.20 0.40
C ASP A 12 8.45 -2.33 -0.06
N TYR A 13 9.68 -2.81 0.16
CA TYR A 13 10.94 -2.16 -0.16
C TYR A 13 11.93 -3.17 -0.78
N GLY A 14 13.10 -2.72 -1.21
CA GLY A 14 14.26 -3.58 -1.48
C GLY A 14 14.60 -3.71 -2.96
N GLY A 15 14.84 -4.94 -3.42
CA GLY A 15 15.33 -5.24 -4.77
C GLY A 15 14.39 -4.80 -5.89
N LEU A 16 14.90 -4.91 -7.12
CA LEU A 16 14.17 -4.58 -8.34
C LEU A 16 12.88 -5.39 -8.44
N ILE A 17 11.76 -4.73 -8.69
CA ILE A 17 10.49 -5.39 -8.96
C ILE A 17 10.62 -6.13 -10.30
N ARG A 18 10.23 -7.40 -10.32
CA ARG A 18 10.23 -8.27 -11.52
C ARG A 18 8.84 -8.57 -12.00
N THR A 19 7.93 -8.84 -11.06
CA THR A 19 6.56 -9.20 -11.38
C THR A 19 5.61 -8.49 -10.44
N ILE A 20 4.59 -7.87 -11.03
CA ILE A 20 3.44 -7.35 -10.31
C ILE A 20 2.17 -8.04 -10.80
N ALA A 21 1.18 -8.16 -9.93
CA ALA A 21 -0.15 -8.60 -10.29
C ALA A 21 -1.16 -7.46 -10.13
N LEU A 22 -2.13 -7.42 -11.03
CA LEU A 22 -3.28 -6.51 -11.05
C LEU A 22 -4.55 -7.36 -11.18
N ALA A 23 -5.68 -6.89 -10.64
CA ALA A 23 -6.98 -7.50 -10.87
C ALA A 23 -7.94 -6.46 -11.44
N LEU A 24 -8.56 -6.74 -12.58
CA LEU A 24 -9.47 -5.79 -13.24
C LEU A 24 -10.89 -6.37 -13.27
N PRO A 25 -11.84 -5.77 -12.50
CA PRO A 25 -13.25 -6.15 -12.54
C PRO A 25 -13.83 -6.01 -13.94
N ALA A 26 -14.77 -6.88 -14.33
CA ALA A 26 -15.48 -6.76 -15.61
C ALA A 26 -16.13 -5.39 -15.82
N SER A 27 -16.59 -4.74 -14.73
CA SER A 27 -17.20 -3.41 -14.77
C SER A 27 -16.25 -2.30 -15.24
N PHE A 28 -14.93 -2.53 -15.26
CA PHE A 28 -13.97 -1.57 -15.80
C PHE A 28 -13.99 -1.50 -17.32
N PHE A 29 -14.52 -2.54 -17.98
CA PHE A 29 -14.62 -2.65 -19.44
C PHE A 29 -16.03 -2.34 -19.96
N ALA A 30 -16.94 -1.90 -19.09
CA ALA A 30 -18.25 -1.43 -19.52
C ALA A 30 -18.10 -0.17 -20.39
N GLU A 31 -18.97 0.00 -21.38
CA GLU A 31 -18.97 1.21 -22.21
C GLU A 31 -19.19 2.45 -21.35
N ASN A 32 -18.20 3.35 -21.35
CA ASN A 32 -18.34 4.66 -20.71
C ASN A 32 -19.40 5.46 -21.48
N ARG A 33 -20.44 5.89 -20.77
CA ARG A 33 -21.41 6.84 -21.30
C ARG A 33 -20.72 8.20 -21.46
N ALA A 34 -21.20 9.02 -22.39
CA ALA A 34 -20.65 10.36 -22.62
C ALA A 34 -20.70 11.29 -21.37
N ALA A 35 -21.46 10.92 -20.34
CA ALA A 35 -21.56 11.64 -19.06
C ALA A 35 -20.61 11.10 -17.97
N ASP A 36 -19.86 10.03 -18.23
CA ASP A 36 -19.02 9.39 -17.22
C ASP A 36 -17.73 10.19 -17.02
N THR A 37 -17.53 10.72 -15.81
CA THR A 37 -16.33 11.49 -15.44
C THR A 37 -15.16 10.59 -15.00
N VAL A 38 -15.40 9.29 -14.84
CA VAL A 38 -14.43 8.30 -14.34
C VAL A 38 -14.16 7.21 -15.36
N SER A 39 -12.88 6.96 -15.63
CA SER A 39 -12.43 5.81 -16.40
C SER A 39 -11.39 5.04 -15.61
N PRO A 40 -11.77 3.96 -14.91
CA PRO A 40 -10.88 3.29 -13.96
C PRO A 40 -9.72 2.53 -14.60
N LEU A 41 -9.75 2.35 -15.93
CA LEU A 41 -8.64 1.79 -16.70
C LEU A 41 -7.52 2.81 -16.96
N VAL A 42 -7.80 4.13 -16.91
CA VAL A 42 -6.79 5.19 -17.13
C VAL A 42 -5.60 5.08 -16.18
N PRO A 43 -5.78 5.06 -14.84
CA PRO A 43 -4.63 4.95 -13.92
C PRO A 43 -3.86 3.64 -14.11
N ILE A 44 -4.54 2.55 -14.46
CA ILE A 44 -3.90 1.26 -14.70
C ILE A 44 -3.05 1.31 -15.98
N GLY A 45 -3.58 1.85 -17.07
CA GLY A 45 -2.83 2.02 -18.31
C GLY A 45 -1.61 2.92 -18.13
N ASN A 46 -1.76 4.02 -17.41
CA ASN A 46 -0.65 4.92 -17.08
C ASN A 46 0.42 4.24 -16.22
N LEU A 47 0.03 3.36 -15.28
CA LEU A 47 0.97 2.54 -14.53
C LEU A 47 1.77 1.62 -15.46
N LEU A 48 1.11 0.87 -16.35
CA LEU A 48 1.77 -0.03 -17.31
C LEU A 48 2.74 0.71 -18.24
N SER A 49 2.40 1.95 -18.64
CA SER A 49 3.27 2.81 -19.44
C SER A 49 4.48 3.34 -18.65
N ALA A 50 4.35 3.54 -17.34
CA ALA A 50 5.39 4.06 -16.46
C ALA A 50 6.34 2.98 -15.90
N LEU A 51 5.99 1.70 -16.03
CA LEU A 51 6.82 0.59 -15.57
C LEU A 51 7.91 0.24 -16.61
N PRO A 52 9.15 -0.03 -16.17
CA PRO A 52 10.24 -0.51 -17.04
C PRO A 52 9.92 -1.81 -17.78
N ALA A 53 10.57 -1.99 -18.93
CA ALA A 53 10.38 -3.14 -19.83
C ALA A 53 10.72 -4.51 -19.23
N ASP A 54 11.57 -4.55 -18.22
CA ASP A 54 11.96 -5.79 -17.52
C ASP A 54 11.03 -6.14 -16.35
N ILE A 55 9.94 -5.39 -16.17
CA ILE A 55 8.83 -5.76 -15.29
C ILE A 55 7.78 -6.51 -16.11
N THR A 56 7.23 -7.58 -15.54
CA THR A 56 6.03 -8.25 -16.06
C THR A 56 4.83 -7.92 -15.20
N ALA A 57 3.77 -7.41 -15.82
CA ALA A 57 2.47 -7.20 -15.19
C ALA A 57 1.52 -8.33 -15.57
N VAL A 58 1.18 -9.17 -14.60
CA VAL A 58 0.17 -10.22 -14.75
C VAL A 58 -1.19 -9.68 -14.32
N ILE A 59 -2.17 -9.75 -15.22
CA ILE A 59 -3.44 -9.03 -15.08
C ILE A 59 -4.56 -10.06 -15.06
N LEU A 60 -5.15 -10.25 -13.88
CA LEU A 60 -6.30 -11.12 -13.69
C LEU A 60 -7.58 -10.43 -14.15
N ILE A 61 -8.37 -11.17 -14.93
CA ILE A 61 -9.63 -10.69 -15.48
C ILE A 61 -10.70 -11.78 -15.45
N ASP A 62 -11.94 -11.35 -15.51
CA ASP A 62 -13.07 -12.23 -15.77
C ASP A 62 -12.93 -12.81 -17.18
N ARG A 63 -13.21 -14.10 -17.34
CA ARG A 63 -13.13 -14.78 -18.65
C ARG A 63 -13.96 -14.08 -19.73
N ALA A 64 -15.13 -13.58 -19.37
CA ALA A 64 -16.03 -12.86 -20.28
C ALA A 64 -15.43 -11.54 -20.79
N SER A 65 -14.52 -10.91 -20.02
CA SER A 65 -13.90 -9.63 -20.37
C SER A 65 -12.61 -9.77 -21.18
N LEU A 66 -12.18 -11.00 -21.53
CA LEU A 66 -10.92 -11.24 -22.22
C LEU A 66 -10.78 -10.50 -23.55
N GLY A 67 -11.85 -10.43 -24.35
CA GLY A 67 -11.85 -9.68 -25.62
C GLY A 67 -11.60 -8.19 -25.40
N SER A 68 -12.40 -7.57 -24.52
CA SER A 68 -12.28 -6.14 -24.18
C SER A 68 -10.93 -5.81 -23.55
N ALA A 69 -10.42 -6.68 -22.67
CA ALA A 69 -9.12 -6.50 -22.04
C ALA A 69 -7.96 -6.56 -23.05
N ARG A 70 -8.01 -7.49 -24.03
CA ARG A 70 -7.03 -7.56 -25.12
C ARG A 70 -7.06 -6.31 -26.00
N ALA A 71 -8.26 -5.85 -26.38
CA ALA A 71 -8.41 -4.64 -27.18
C ALA A 71 -7.88 -3.40 -26.44
N TRP A 72 -8.22 -3.27 -25.15
CA TRP A 72 -7.70 -2.20 -24.31
C TRP A 72 -6.17 -2.23 -24.19
N LEU A 73 -5.57 -3.38 -23.81
CA LEU A 73 -4.11 -3.50 -23.73
C LEU A 73 -3.42 -3.21 -25.07
N GLY A 74 -3.97 -3.68 -26.19
CA GLY A 74 -3.43 -3.43 -27.52
C GLY A 74 -3.49 -1.95 -27.96
N SER A 75 -4.30 -1.13 -27.30
CA SER A 75 -4.38 0.32 -27.53
C SER A 75 -3.39 1.14 -26.68
N LEU A 76 -2.80 0.54 -25.65
CA LEU A 76 -1.93 1.23 -24.72
C LEU A 76 -0.46 1.26 -25.18
N PRO A 77 0.25 2.38 -24.96
CA PRO A 77 1.70 2.43 -25.11
C PRO A 77 2.40 1.84 -23.87
N ALA A 78 2.06 0.59 -23.51
CA ALA A 78 2.65 -0.08 -22.36
C ALA A 78 4.17 -0.28 -22.56
N SER A 79 4.96 0.09 -21.55
CA SER A 79 6.42 -0.06 -21.59
C SER A 79 6.88 -1.40 -21.03
N CYS A 80 6.12 -1.98 -20.09
CA CYS A 80 6.39 -3.27 -19.45
C CYS A 80 5.77 -4.45 -20.22
N SER A 81 6.24 -5.67 -19.93
CA SER A 81 5.57 -6.88 -20.41
C SER A 81 4.20 -7.03 -19.73
N THR A 82 3.19 -7.49 -20.46
CA THR A 82 1.83 -7.68 -19.92
C THR A 82 1.28 -9.05 -20.29
N GLU A 83 0.65 -9.70 -19.33
CA GLU A 83 0.06 -11.03 -19.49
C GLU A 83 -1.37 -11.03 -18.93
N LEU A 84 -2.35 -11.46 -19.74
CA LEU A 84 -3.75 -11.59 -19.29
C LEU A 84 -4.02 -13.00 -18.78
N ILE A 85 -4.53 -13.10 -17.56
CA ILE A 85 -4.90 -14.35 -16.92
C ILE A 85 -6.43 -14.37 -16.72
N PRO A 86 -7.19 -15.04 -17.60
CA PRO A 86 -8.62 -15.20 -17.40
C PRO A 86 -8.90 -16.19 -16.27
N LEU A 87 -9.77 -15.81 -15.32
CA LEU A 87 -10.20 -16.71 -14.25
C LEU A 87 -10.92 -17.96 -14.81
N ALA A 88 -10.83 -19.06 -14.08
CA ALA A 88 -11.54 -20.30 -14.39
C ALA A 88 -13.01 -20.23 -13.97
N GLY A 89 -13.85 -21.09 -14.57
CA GLY A 89 -15.24 -21.25 -14.17
C GLY A 89 -16.08 -19.96 -14.20
N ASN A 90 -16.90 -19.78 -13.15
CA ASN A 90 -17.77 -18.62 -12.95
C ASN A 90 -17.17 -17.59 -11.97
N ASP A 91 -15.87 -17.70 -11.68
CA ASP A 91 -15.20 -16.77 -10.78
C ASP A 91 -15.07 -15.38 -11.40
N SER A 92 -15.10 -14.36 -10.55
CA SER A 92 -14.99 -12.97 -10.97
C SER A 92 -14.09 -12.14 -10.07
N VAL A 93 -13.51 -11.10 -10.65
CA VAL A 93 -12.77 -10.06 -9.94
C VAL A 93 -13.76 -9.09 -9.31
N SER A 94 -13.93 -9.20 -8.00
CA SER A 94 -14.91 -8.39 -7.25
C SER A 94 -14.51 -6.91 -7.09
N HIS A 95 -13.22 -6.61 -7.01
CA HIS A 95 -12.69 -5.25 -6.86
C HIS A 95 -11.22 -5.18 -7.33
N PRO A 96 -10.68 -4.00 -7.64
CA PRO A 96 -9.31 -3.88 -8.18
C PRO A 96 -8.22 -4.02 -7.11
N TRP A 97 -8.57 -4.00 -5.82
CA TRP A 97 -7.62 -4.00 -4.70
C TRP A 97 -6.98 -5.37 -4.44
N ILE A 98 -6.16 -5.84 -5.39
CA ILE A 98 -5.50 -7.14 -5.31
C ILE A 98 -4.54 -7.26 -4.12
N GLN A 99 -4.03 -6.14 -3.61
CA GLN A 99 -3.12 -6.11 -2.46
C GLN A 99 -3.72 -6.81 -1.23
N ASP A 100 -5.05 -6.77 -1.08
CA ASP A 100 -5.79 -7.32 0.06
C ASP A 100 -6.20 -8.78 -0.09
N MET A 101 -6.07 -9.34 -1.30
CA MET A 101 -6.67 -10.64 -1.61
C MET A 101 -5.87 -11.83 -1.09
N PHE A 102 -4.55 -11.68 -1.01
CA PHE A 102 -3.61 -12.71 -0.55
C PHE A 102 -2.29 -12.09 -0.08
N HIS A 103 -1.42 -12.91 0.49
CA HIS A 103 -0.02 -12.53 0.72
C HIS A 103 0.92 -13.37 -0.11
N VAL A 104 2.14 -12.87 -0.28
CA VAL A 104 3.20 -13.53 -1.03
C VAL A 104 4.40 -13.64 -0.11
N ARG A 105 5.02 -14.81 -0.08
CA ARG A 105 6.31 -15.05 0.57
C ARG A 105 7.37 -15.28 -0.47
N ALA A 106 8.54 -14.69 -0.22
CA ALA A 106 9.72 -14.95 -1.02
C ALA A 106 10.37 -16.24 -0.52
N VAL A 107 10.45 -17.24 -1.39
CA VAL A 107 11.36 -18.37 -1.25
C VAL A 107 12.42 -18.14 -2.32
N ASP A 108 13.70 -18.13 -1.98
CA ASP A 108 14.69 -18.28 -3.04
C ASP A 108 14.77 -19.78 -3.35
N PRO A 109 14.37 -20.29 -4.53
CA PRO A 109 13.99 -19.60 -5.78
C PRO A 109 12.47 -19.56 -6.11
N ALA A 110 11.59 -19.99 -5.20
CA ALA A 110 10.15 -20.13 -5.44
C ALA A 110 9.26 -19.01 -4.83
N THR A 111 8.04 -18.84 -5.35
CA THR A 111 7.05 -17.97 -4.72
C THR A 111 6.02 -18.83 -3.99
N GLU A 112 5.62 -18.44 -2.77
CA GLU A 112 4.50 -19.05 -2.05
C GLU A 112 3.39 -18.02 -1.84
N PHE A 113 2.14 -18.40 -2.15
CA PHE A 113 0.94 -17.62 -1.95
C PHE A 113 0.27 -18.04 -0.63
N VAL A 114 0.07 -17.09 0.28
CA VAL A 114 -0.63 -17.31 1.55
C VAL A 114 -2.06 -16.79 1.41
N LEU A 115 -3.02 -17.71 1.47
CA LEU A 115 -4.43 -17.47 1.23
C LEU A 115 -5.20 -17.54 2.56
N VAL A 116 -6.17 -16.64 2.77
CA VAL A 116 -7.06 -16.70 3.96
C VAL A 116 -8.25 -17.64 3.71
N ALA A 117 -8.65 -17.77 2.45
CA ALA A 117 -9.68 -18.68 1.97
C ALA A 117 -9.32 -19.10 0.54
N GLU A 118 -9.96 -20.16 0.02
CA GLU A 118 -9.85 -20.55 -1.39
C GLU A 118 -10.51 -19.50 -2.29
N LYS A 119 -9.84 -18.35 -2.46
CA LYS A 119 -10.25 -17.31 -3.38
C LYS A 119 -9.61 -17.58 -4.73
N ALA A 120 -10.45 -17.70 -5.75
CA ALA A 120 -10.07 -18.00 -7.12
C ALA A 120 -8.91 -17.16 -7.67
N ILE A 121 -8.83 -15.88 -7.30
CA ILE A 121 -7.75 -14.97 -7.75
C ILE A 121 -6.38 -15.44 -7.27
N GLY A 122 -6.23 -15.76 -5.99
CA GLY A 122 -4.94 -16.21 -5.44
C GLY A 122 -4.54 -17.58 -5.97
N VAL A 123 -5.51 -18.50 -6.09
CA VAL A 123 -5.31 -19.85 -6.62
C VAL A 123 -4.92 -19.81 -8.10
N SER A 124 -5.71 -19.11 -8.94
CA SER A 124 -5.46 -19.02 -10.39
C SER A 124 -4.10 -18.37 -10.69
N LEU A 125 -3.72 -17.35 -9.92
CA LEU A 125 -2.42 -16.71 -10.08
C LEU A 125 -1.27 -17.63 -9.66
N ALA A 126 -1.42 -18.36 -8.55
CA ALA A 126 -0.40 -19.31 -8.11
C ALA A 126 -0.22 -20.44 -9.12
N GLU A 127 -1.31 -21.01 -9.63
CA GLU A 127 -1.30 -22.04 -10.68
C GLU A 127 -0.61 -21.54 -11.96
N TYR A 128 -0.95 -20.34 -12.43
CA TYR A 128 -0.33 -19.73 -13.60
C TYR A 128 1.19 -19.58 -13.46
N LEU A 129 1.64 -19.18 -12.27
CA LEU A 129 3.06 -18.96 -11.97
C LEU A 129 3.79 -20.24 -11.56
N GLY A 130 3.11 -21.39 -11.45
CA GLY A 130 3.69 -22.61 -10.90
C GLY A 130 4.14 -22.46 -9.44
N ALA A 131 3.49 -21.58 -8.69
CA ALA A 131 3.81 -21.24 -7.31
C ALA A 131 3.04 -22.11 -6.30
N ALA A 132 3.66 -22.33 -5.13
CA ALA A 132 2.99 -23.05 -4.05
C ALA A 132 1.89 -22.19 -3.40
N THR A 133 0.86 -22.84 -2.87
CA THR A 133 -0.17 -22.19 -2.05
C THR A 133 -0.15 -22.75 -0.63
N THR A 134 -0.43 -21.89 0.33
CA THR A 134 -0.65 -22.25 1.73
C THR A 134 -1.80 -21.45 2.30
N HIS A 135 -2.43 -21.96 3.35
CA HIS A 135 -3.58 -21.33 3.98
C HIS A 135 -3.22 -20.77 5.35
N SER A 136 -3.76 -19.59 5.65
CA SER A 136 -3.59 -18.89 6.91
C SER A 136 -4.94 -18.68 7.57
N ASP A 137 -5.07 -19.14 8.82
CA ASP A 137 -6.24 -18.86 9.68
C ASP A 137 -6.30 -17.40 10.16
N VAL A 138 -5.33 -16.57 9.75
CA VAL A 138 -5.25 -15.15 10.08
C VAL A 138 -5.73 -14.34 8.90
N ALA A 139 -6.93 -13.76 9.03
CA ALA A 139 -7.41 -12.75 8.11
C ALA A 139 -6.68 -11.42 8.36
N LEU A 140 -5.81 -11.05 7.42
CA LEU A 140 -5.09 -9.78 7.40
C LEU A 140 -5.11 -9.21 5.99
N ALA A 141 -5.62 -7.99 5.82
CA ALA A 141 -5.56 -7.29 4.54
C ALA A 141 -4.12 -6.83 4.26
N GLY A 142 -3.65 -6.96 3.02
CA GLY A 142 -2.31 -6.51 2.62
C GLY A 142 -2.15 -4.98 2.62
N GLY A 143 -3.24 -4.23 2.50
CA GLY A 143 -3.28 -2.78 2.67
C GLY A 143 -3.16 -2.36 4.14
N ASN A 144 -3.69 -3.16 5.06
CA ASN A 144 -3.57 -2.90 6.51
C ASN A 144 -2.25 -3.38 7.13
N GLN A 145 -1.23 -3.58 6.31
CA GLN A 145 0.13 -3.85 6.75
C GLN A 145 1.17 -3.29 5.76
N LEU A 146 2.34 -2.96 6.29
CA LEU A 146 3.53 -2.66 5.53
C LEU A 146 4.68 -3.56 6.01
N VAL A 147 5.42 -4.15 5.07
CA VAL A 147 6.52 -5.08 5.33
C VAL A 147 7.84 -4.36 5.09
N GLY A 148 8.50 -3.98 6.19
CA GLY A 148 9.83 -3.38 6.19
C GLY A 148 10.96 -4.42 6.30
N PRO A 149 12.21 -3.97 6.50
CA PRO A 149 13.37 -4.87 6.51
C PRO A 149 13.35 -5.91 7.61
N ASP A 150 13.22 -5.44 8.84
CA ASP A 150 13.25 -6.20 10.08
C ASP A 150 11.95 -6.02 10.88
N PHE A 151 10.97 -5.31 10.32
CA PHE A 151 9.72 -4.98 10.97
C PHE A 151 8.52 -5.14 10.05
N ARG A 152 7.34 -5.27 10.65
CA ARG A 152 6.04 -5.11 10.00
C ARG A 152 5.25 -4.05 10.74
N LEU A 153 4.73 -3.07 10.01
CA LEU A 153 3.80 -2.10 10.56
C LEU A 153 2.38 -2.57 10.24
N VAL A 154 1.59 -2.87 11.26
CA VAL A 154 0.24 -3.44 11.12
C VAL A 154 -0.77 -2.47 11.71
N GLY A 155 -1.89 -2.26 11.02
CA GLY A 155 -2.96 -1.41 11.51
C GLY A 155 -3.56 -1.93 12.81
N GLN A 156 -3.81 -1.05 13.78
CA GLN A 156 -4.35 -1.42 15.10
C GLN A 156 -5.65 -2.24 14.99
N SER A 157 -6.50 -1.98 13.99
CA SER A 157 -7.75 -2.73 13.82
C SER A 157 -7.51 -4.22 13.56
N SER A 158 -6.41 -4.58 12.89
CA SER A 158 -6.02 -5.97 12.63
C SER A 158 -5.42 -6.66 13.85
N LEU A 159 -5.01 -5.94 14.88
CA LEU A 159 -4.31 -6.48 16.05
C LEU A 159 -5.26 -6.77 17.22
N ASN A 160 -6.45 -6.16 17.21
CA ASN A 160 -7.48 -6.37 18.23
C ASN A 160 -8.17 -7.73 18.01
N ASP A 161 -8.38 -8.49 19.10
CA ASP A 161 -9.20 -9.70 19.04
C ASP A 161 -10.67 -9.33 18.80
N ASP A 162 -11.40 -10.11 17.99
CA ASP A 162 -12.83 -9.91 17.69
C ASP A 162 -13.74 -10.07 18.93
N ARG A 163 -13.16 -10.49 20.05
CA ARG A 163 -13.83 -10.54 21.36
C ARG A 163 -13.77 -9.15 21.98
N GLY A 164 -14.75 -8.33 21.63
CA GLY A 164 -14.95 -7.00 22.16
C GLY A 164 -14.82 -6.94 23.69
N THR A 165 -14.49 -5.74 24.16
CA THR A 165 -14.59 -5.31 25.56
C THR A 165 -13.83 -6.14 26.59
N GLY A 166 -12.68 -5.61 27.00
CA GLY A 166 -12.17 -5.77 28.35
C GLY A 166 -11.34 -7.02 28.61
N ARG A 167 -10.01 -6.84 28.67
CA ARG A 167 -9.21 -7.20 29.84
C ARG A 167 -7.81 -6.63 29.68
N ASP A 168 -7.37 -6.00 30.75
CA ASP A 168 -5.99 -5.59 30.98
C ASP A 168 -5.04 -6.78 30.78
N ALA A 169 -4.31 -6.80 29.68
CA ALA A 169 -3.22 -7.74 29.51
C ALA A 169 -1.99 -6.98 29.01
N ALA A 170 -0.94 -6.98 29.83
CA ALA A 170 0.42 -6.58 29.45
C ALA A 170 1.09 -7.60 28.52
N ILE A 171 0.31 -8.48 27.88
CA ILE A 171 0.76 -9.60 27.05
C ILE A 171 0.17 -9.41 25.65
N PRO A 172 0.95 -9.60 24.57
CA PRO A 172 0.43 -9.51 23.21
C PRO A 172 -0.79 -10.41 23.01
N SER A 173 -1.84 -9.87 22.38
CA SER A 173 -3.07 -10.61 22.06
C SER A 173 -2.74 -11.90 21.30
N GLN A 174 -3.63 -12.89 21.39
CA GLN A 174 -3.46 -14.14 20.62
C GLN A 174 -3.39 -13.81 19.11
N ARG A 175 -4.17 -12.85 18.63
CA ARG A 175 -4.12 -12.36 17.26
C ARG A 175 -2.77 -11.73 16.90
N TRP A 176 -2.17 -10.92 17.77
CA TRP A 176 -0.84 -10.36 17.55
C TRP A 176 0.19 -11.46 17.30
N ARG A 177 0.25 -12.46 18.17
CA ARG A 177 1.19 -13.58 18.05
C ARG A 177 0.97 -14.37 16.75
N LYS A 178 -0.28 -14.61 16.39
CA LYS A 178 -0.63 -15.28 15.12
C LYS A 178 -0.17 -14.47 13.91
N ILE A 179 -0.39 -13.15 13.90
CA ILE A 179 0.10 -12.29 12.83
C ILE A 179 1.63 -12.31 12.77
N GLN A 180 2.32 -12.29 13.92
CA GLN A 180 3.78 -12.30 13.97
C GLN A 180 4.36 -13.60 13.42
N ALA A 181 3.71 -14.72 13.72
CA ALA A 181 4.08 -16.05 13.22
C ALA A 181 3.96 -16.20 11.69
N LEU A 182 3.27 -15.29 10.97
CA LEU A 182 3.20 -15.32 9.51
C LEU A 182 4.54 -15.02 8.83
N ASP A 183 5.45 -14.33 9.51
CA ASP A 183 6.63 -13.70 8.88
C ASP A 183 7.88 -13.71 9.78
N GLY A 184 7.71 -13.70 11.10
CA GLY A 184 8.80 -13.67 12.08
C GLY A 184 9.37 -12.28 12.37
N ARG A 185 9.19 -11.27 11.51
CA ARG A 185 9.59 -9.88 11.82
C ARG A 185 8.83 -9.31 13.00
N SER A 186 9.45 -8.36 13.69
CA SER A 186 8.83 -7.63 14.80
C SER A 186 7.63 -6.83 14.31
N ILE A 187 6.51 -6.92 15.03
CA ILE A 187 5.31 -6.14 14.72
C ILE A 187 5.35 -4.81 15.46
N PHE A 188 4.93 -3.77 14.75
CA PHE A 188 4.62 -2.46 15.30
C PHE A 188 3.20 -2.08 14.91
N SER A 189 2.54 -1.27 15.74
CA SER A 189 1.16 -0.87 15.50
C SER A 189 1.06 0.51 14.86
N PHE A 190 0.25 0.61 13.80
CA PHE A 190 -0.22 1.88 13.27
C PHE A 190 -1.59 2.24 13.85
N GLY A 191 -1.64 3.36 14.56
CA GLY A 191 -2.83 3.91 15.17
C GLY A 191 -2.47 5.10 16.04
N TYR A 192 -3.46 5.65 16.73
CA TYR A 192 -3.30 6.75 17.65
C TYR A 192 -3.95 6.44 18.99
N ARG A 193 -3.44 7.10 20.03
CA ARG A 193 -4.07 7.12 21.34
C ARG A 193 -4.90 8.41 21.47
N PRO A 194 -6.14 8.36 21.99
CA PRO A 194 -6.98 9.55 22.16
C PRO A 194 -6.30 10.65 22.96
N GLU A 195 -5.50 10.28 23.95
CA GLU A 195 -4.74 11.21 24.78
C GLU A 195 -3.63 11.94 24.03
N ASP A 196 -3.20 11.49 22.86
CA ASP A 196 -2.20 12.18 22.04
C ASP A 196 -2.83 13.19 21.06
N LEU A 197 -4.17 13.20 20.93
CA LEU A 197 -4.87 14.11 20.02
C LEU A 197 -4.68 15.58 20.42
N GLY A 198 -4.10 16.37 19.52
CA GLY A 198 -3.84 17.80 19.74
C GLY A 198 -2.61 18.10 20.59
N LYS A 199 -1.81 17.09 20.95
CA LYS A 199 -0.54 17.27 21.69
C LYS A 199 0.68 17.51 20.79
N VAL A 200 0.52 17.33 19.48
CA VAL A 200 1.62 17.46 18.50
C VAL A 200 1.54 18.86 17.88
N PRO A 201 2.56 19.72 18.09
CA PRO A 201 2.66 20.99 17.39
C PRO A 201 2.71 20.81 15.87
N ALA A 202 2.24 21.81 15.11
CA ALA A 202 2.23 21.76 13.64
C ALA A 202 3.62 21.56 12.99
N SER A 203 4.70 21.86 13.72
CA SER A 203 6.10 21.73 13.29
C SER A 203 6.89 20.72 14.13
N ALA A 204 6.23 19.71 14.71
CA ALA A 204 6.87 18.81 15.66
C ALA A 204 8.06 18.06 15.05
N ASP A 205 9.24 18.29 15.63
CA ASP A 205 10.41 17.47 15.36
C ASP A 205 10.33 16.18 16.18
N PHE A 206 10.16 15.06 15.49
CA PHE A 206 10.12 13.72 16.09
C PHE A 206 11.52 13.17 16.42
N SER A 207 12.59 13.93 16.15
CA SER A 207 13.97 13.54 16.46
C SER A 207 14.21 13.34 17.96
N ALA A 208 13.59 14.17 18.81
CA ALA A 208 13.77 14.17 20.26
C ALA A 208 12.74 13.31 21.03
N THR A 209 11.91 12.53 20.34
CA THR A 209 10.88 11.70 20.99
C THR A 209 11.51 10.51 21.70
N GLU A 210 11.32 10.39 23.01
CA GLU A 210 11.74 9.21 23.78
C GLU A 210 11.09 7.93 23.23
N THR A 211 11.90 6.90 23.06
CA THR A 211 11.44 5.61 22.56
C THR A 211 10.87 4.77 23.68
N CYS A 212 9.62 4.37 23.52
CA CYS A 212 9.01 3.31 24.31
C CYS A 212 8.94 2.10 23.37
N GLY A 213 9.69 1.03 23.65
CA GLY A 213 9.76 -0.14 22.76
C GLY A 213 8.39 -0.67 22.33
N ALA A 214 8.37 -1.59 21.36
CA ALA A 214 7.16 -2.08 20.67
C ALA A 214 6.01 -2.57 21.59
N GLU A 215 6.27 -2.82 22.88
CA GLU A 215 5.37 -3.50 23.82
C GLU A 215 4.50 -2.59 24.71
N ILE A 216 4.57 -1.26 24.63
CA ILE A 216 3.70 -0.39 25.45
C ILE A 216 2.49 0.12 24.67
N ALA A 217 1.64 -0.78 24.17
CA ALA A 217 0.33 -0.38 23.67
C ALA A 217 -0.53 0.10 24.85
N GLY A 218 -0.82 1.40 24.90
CA GLY A 218 -1.79 1.95 25.86
C GLY A 218 -3.17 1.30 25.70
N LYS A 219 -3.94 1.21 26.78
CA LYS A 219 -5.22 0.45 26.90
C LYS A 219 -6.33 0.86 25.91
N LYS A 220 -6.13 1.88 25.06
CA LYS A 220 -7.13 2.37 24.11
C LYS A 220 -6.48 2.98 22.87
N MET A 221 -6.06 2.14 21.93
CA MET A 221 -5.59 2.58 20.62
C MET A 221 -6.72 2.50 19.58
N HIS A 222 -6.74 3.49 18.69
CA HIS A 222 -7.63 3.56 17.54
C HIS A 222 -6.82 3.59 16.26
N GLN A 223 -7.42 3.15 15.14
CA GLN A 223 -6.78 3.28 13.84
C GLN A 223 -7.24 4.56 13.12
N CYS A 224 -6.31 5.24 12.46
CA CYS A 224 -6.63 6.29 11.52
C CYS A 224 -6.87 5.68 10.14
N GLY A 225 -8.06 5.89 9.57
CA GLY A 225 -8.42 5.32 8.27
C GLY A 225 -8.68 3.82 8.30
N PHE A 226 -8.86 3.25 7.11
CA PHE A 226 -9.18 1.83 6.95
C PHE A 226 -7.92 0.97 6.84
N HIS A 227 -6.91 1.44 6.11
CA HIS A 227 -5.66 0.74 5.88
C HIS A 227 -4.44 1.63 6.16
N VAL A 228 -3.34 1.01 6.62
CA VAL A 228 -2.06 1.69 6.90
C VAL A 228 -1.48 2.33 5.63
N ASP A 229 -1.55 1.63 4.50
CA ASP A 229 -0.97 2.07 3.23
C ASP A 229 -1.66 3.27 2.58
N GLN A 230 -2.78 3.73 3.15
CA GLN A 230 -3.42 4.99 2.76
C GLN A 230 -2.60 6.20 3.19
N PHE A 231 -1.87 6.08 4.30
CA PHE A 231 -1.25 7.21 4.99
C PHE A 231 0.21 7.00 5.35
N VAL A 232 0.76 5.81 5.18
CA VAL A 232 2.16 5.51 5.52
C VAL A 232 2.85 4.81 4.36
N SER A 233 4.09 5.19 4.10
CA SER A 233 5.00 4.50 3.19
C SER A 233 6.24 4.03 3.94
N VAL A 234 6.63 2.77 3.76
CA VAL A 234 7.97 2.30 4.13
C VAL A 234 8.94 2.79 3.08
N THR A 235 10.07 3.37 3.47
CA THR A 235 11.07 3.86 2.50
C THR A 235 12.21 2.88 2.26
N GLY A 236 12.47 1.95 3.18
CA GLY A 236 13.68 1.12 3.15
C GLY A 236 14.98 1.89 3.43
N LEU A 237 14.87 3.15 3.89
CA LEU A 237 15.96 4.00 4.35
C LEU A 237 15.98 4.11 5.87
N ARG A 238 17.08 4.66 6.41
CA ARG A 238 17.20 5.02 7.83
C ARG A 238 17.58 6.48 7.98
N SER A 239 17.14 7.10 9.07
CA SER A 239 17.53 8.46 9.49
C SER A 239 17.84 8.44 10.99
N GLY A 240 19.02 8.95 11.37
CA GLY A 240 19.50 8.87 12.76
C GLY A 240 19.52 7.43 13.30
N GLY A 241 19.86 6.46 12.45
CA GLY A 241 19.88 5.04 12.82
C GLY A 241 18.49 4.39 12.96
N ARG A 242 17.38 5.10 12.75
CA ARG A 242 16.00 4.60 12.83
C ARG A 242 15.40 4.37 11.44
N PRO A 243 14.56 3.34 11.22
CA PRO A 243 13.88 3.17 9.93
C PRO A 243 13.01 4.39 9.60
N LEU A 244 13.11 4.90 8.38
CA LEU A 244 12.40 6.11 7.93
C LEU A 244 11.04 5.73 7.32
N LEU A 245 9.98 6.34 7.83
CA LEU A 245 8.63 6.26 7.28
C LEU A 245 8.21 7.63 6.75
N LEU A 246 7.47 7.63 5.63
CA LEU A 246 6.70 8.80 5.20
C LEU A 246 5.28 8.66 5.75
N VAL A 247 4.76 9.71 6.40
CA VAL A 247 3.40 9.72 6.95
C VAL A 247 2.65 10.95 6.45
N ALA A 248 1.46 10.73 5.91
CA ALA A 248 0.58 11.76 5.35
C ALA A 248 0.28 12.91 6.31
N ASP A 249 0.31 14.13 5.80
CA ASP A 249 -0.06 15.38 6.47
C ASP A 249 -1.23 16.07 5.74
N PRO A 250 -2.47 15.87 6.21
CA PRO A 250 -3.66 16.37 5.52
C PRO A 250 -3.77 17.89 5.49
N VAL A 251 -4.17 18.41 4.33
CA VAL A 251 -4.48 19.81 4.07
C VAL A 251 -5.87 19.91 3.46
N ALA A 252 -6.69 20.84 3.94
CA ALA A 252 -8.00 21.09 3.33
C ALA A 252 -7.82 21.69 1.92
N HIS A 253 -8.53 21.16 0.93
CA HIS A 253 -8.45 21.62 -0.45
C HIS A 253 -9.83 21.56 -1.14
N GLY A 254 -9.98 22.27 -2.26
CA GLY A 254 -11.11 22.08 -3.18
C GLY A 254 -12.50 22.33 -2.56
N GLY A 255 -12.59 23.22 -1.57
CA GLY A 255 -13.87 23.53 -0.89
C GLY A 255 -14.34 22.48 0.12
N CYS A 256 -13.53 21.46 0.43
CA CYS A 256 -13.83 20.53 1.49
C CYS A 256 -13.86 21.21 2.87
N ASN A 257 -14.73 20.72 3.75
CA ASN A 257 -14.86 21.24 5.10
C ASN A 257 -13.50 21.15 5.84
N ALA A 258 -12.96 22.31 6.22
CA ALA A 258 -11.69 22.41 6.94
C ALA A 258 -11.66 21.56 8.21
N ARG A 259 -12.81 21.38 8.89
CA ARG A 259 -12.91 20.51 10.07
C ARG A 259 -12.55 19.06 9.76
N ALA A 260 -12.94 18.53 8.60
CA ALA A 260 -12.63 17.15 8.25
C ALA A 260 -11.12 16.94 8.04
N ALA A 261 -10.46 17.89 7.37
CA ALA A 261 -9.00 17.87 7.20
C ALA A 261 -8.29 18.02 8.55
N THR A 262 -8.73 18.95 9.39
CA THR A 262 -8.17 19.14 10.74
C THR A 262 -8.31 17.89 11.61
N GLU A 263 -9.46 17.23 11.59
CA GLU A 263 -9.66 15.99 12.36
C GLU A 263 -8.80 14.84 11.82
N LEU A 264 -8.65 14.70 10.50
CA LEU A 264 -7.74 13.70 9.93
C LEU A 264 -6.29 14.00 10.30
N LYS A 265 -5.88 15.28 10.21
CA LYS A 265 -4.55 15.74 10.60
C LYS A 265 -4.25 15.44 12.06
N ARG A 266 -5.17 15.76 12.99
CA ARG A 266 -5.00 15.45 14.42
C ARG A 266 -4.75 13.96 14.68
N LYS A 267 -5.48 13.07 13.98
CA LYS A 267 -5.30 11.62 14.09
C LYS A 267 -3.96 11.15 13.53
N LEU A 268 -3.54 11.69 12.39
CA LEU A 268 -2.27 11.32 11.76
C LEU A 268 -1.07 11.90 12.50
N ASP A 269 -1.17 13.10 13.06
CA ASP A 269 -0.13 13.68 13.91
C ASP A 269 0.05 12.82 15.19
N ALA A 270 -1.04 12.41 15.83
CA ALA A 270 -0.99 11.50 16.97
C ALA A 270 -0.45 10.10 16.58
N SER A 271 -0.77 9.62 15.37
CA SER A 271 -0.22 8.36 14.85
C SER A 271 1.28 8.47 14.57
N ALA A 272 1.74 9.58 13.99
CA ALA A 272 3.15 9.87 13.74
C ALA A 272 3.95 9.93 15.05
N LEU A 273 3.40 10.58 16.08
CA LEU A 273 4.00 10.59 17.42
C LEU A 273 4.13 9.17 18.00
N TRP A 274 3.10 8.33 17.82
CA TRP A 274 3.14 6.95 18.27
C TRP A 274 4.19 6.11 17.50
N LEU A 275 4.30 6.29 16.18
CA LEU A 275 5.37 5.66 15.39
C LEU A 275 6.76 6.14 15.84
N ALA A 276 6.93 7.43 16.11
CA ALA A 276 8.20 7.97 16.61
C ALA A 276 8.61 7.33 17.95
N ARG A 277 7.66 7.20 18.88
CA ARG A 277 7.86 6.49 20.16
C ARG A 277 8.23 5.02 19.97
N GLN A 278 7.69 4.37 18.95
CA GLN A 278 8.05 2.99 18.58
C GLN A 278 9.44 2.86 17.93
N GLY A 279 10.16 3.97 17.73
CA GLY A 279 11.54 3.96 17.23
C GLY A 279 11.68 4.25 15.73
N PHE A 280 10.64 4.75 15.07
CA PHE A 280 10.72 5.17 13.67
C PHE A 280 11.18 6.63 13.52
N ALA A 281 11.93 6.92 12.46
CA ALA A 281 12.09 8.29 11.98
C ALA A 281 10.89 8.62 11.06
N ILE A 282 10.36 9.84 11.19
CA ILE A 282 9.16 10.25 10.48
C ILE A 282 9.46 11.46 9.59
N GLU A 283 9.15 11.33 8.31
CA GLU A 283 9.01 12.45 7.38
C GLU A 283 7.52 12.66 7.07
N ARG A 284 7.09 13.91 6.94
CA ARG A 284 5.70 14.25 6.62
C ARG A 284 5.56 14.59 5.14
N ASN A 285 4.47 14.17 4.51
CA ASN A 285 4.16 14.55 3.13
C ASN A 285 2.73 15.10 3.02
N PRO A 286 2.54 16.27 2.37
CA PRO A 286 1.24 16.91 2.32
C PRO A 286 0.29 16.10 1.44
N ILE A 287 -0.94 15.90 1.93
CA ILE A 287 -2.02 15.29 1.15
C ILE A 287 -3.27 16.18 1.15
N PRO A 288 -3.89 16.45 0.00
CA PRO A 288 -5.12 17.22 -0.08
C PRO A 288 -6.31 16.34 0.32
N LEU A 289 -7.20 16.90 1.14
CA LEU A 289 -8.57 16.42 1.29
C LEU A 289 -9.44 17.21 0.30
N SER A 290 -9.86 16.55 -0.78
CA SER A 290 -10.51 17.19 -1.94
C SER A 290 -11.76 16.41 -2.37
N PRO A 291 -12.78 17.06 -2.96
CA PRO A 291 -13.96 16.35 -3.46
C PRO A 291 -13.59 15.45 -4.63
N THR A 292 -14.08 14.21 -4.64
CA THR A 292 -13.87 13.25 -5.74
C THR A 292 -14.63 13.67 -6.99
N ILE A 293 -14.06 13.47 -8.18
CA ILE A 293 -14.63 13.91 -9.47
C ILE A 293 -16.00 13.32 -9.85
N ASP A 294 -16.42 12.23 -9.23
CA ASP A 294 -17.68 11.52 -9.50
C ASP A 294 -18.72 11.66 -8.38
N THR A 295 -18.31 11.52 -7.11
CA THR A 295 -19.24 11.50 -5.98
C THR A 295 -19.26 12.79 -5.16
N ASN A 296 -18.37 13.73 -5.46
CA ASN A 296 -18.14 14.95 -4.68
C ASN A 296 -17.85 14.72 -3.18
N LYS A 297 -17.51 13.47 -2.78
CA LYS A 297 -17.14 13.15 -1.40
C LYS A 297 -15.75 13.69 -1.12
N CYS A 298 -15.60 14.38 0.02
CA CYS A 298 -14.30 14.85 0.48
C CYS A 298 -13.45 13.68 0.99
N LEU A 299 -12.49 13.25 0.18
CA LEU A 299 -11.59 12.14 0.49
C LEU A 299 -10.11 12.57 0.39
N PRO A 300 -9.20 11.93 1.13
CA PRO A 300 -7.77 12.17 1.00
C PRO A 300 -7.24 11.63 -0.34
N ARG A 301 -6.28 12.33 -0.94
CA ARG A 301 -5.50 11.79 -2.06
C ARG A 301 -4.28 11.05 -1.55
N LEU A 302 -4.21 9.77 -1.91
CA LEU A 302 -3.35 8.80 -1.24
C LEU A 302 -1.92 8.78 -1.80
N TYR A 303 -1.18 9.88 -1.67
CA TYR A 303 0.21 9.98 -2.15
C TYR A 303 1.18 8.99 -1.48
N ASN A 304 0.84 8.45 -0.32
CA ASN A 304 1.64 7.43 0.38
C ASN A 304 1.48 6.02 -0.21
N ASN A 305 0.51 5.81 -1.10
CA ASN A 305 0.17 4.51 -1.64
C ASN A 305 1.09 4.17 -2.83
N VAL A 306 2.38 4.01 -2.56
CA VAL A 306 3.46 3.92 -3.56
C VAL A 306 3.96 2.50 -3.81
N LEU A 307 4.64 2.29 -4.94
CA LEU A 307 5.57 1.18 -5.13
C LEU A 307 6.99 1.73 -5.15
N LEU A 308 7.94 0.99 -4.60
CA LEU A 308 9.33 1.41 -4.65
C LEU A 308 10.31 0.25 -4.82
N GLU A 309 11.47 0.65 -5.31
CA GLU A 309 12.71 -0.11 -5.31
C GLU A 309 13.73 0.68 -4.53
N ASN A 310 14.68 0.00 -3.93
CA ASN A 310 15.84 0.64 -3.34
C ASN A 310 17.14 0.28 -4.06
N VAL A 311 17.13 -0.70 -4.96
CA VAL A 311 18.25 -1.00 -5.86
C VAL A 311 18.16 -0.07 -7.08
N ILE A 312 19.32 0.36 -7.56
CA ILE A 312 19.44 1.21 -8.74
C ILE A 312 19.37 0.33 -9.99
N ARG A 313 18.44 0.66 -10.88
CA ARG A 313 18.33 0.00 -12.20
C ARG A 313 19.52 0.36 -13.09
N SER A 314 19.91 -0.56 -13.98
CA SER A 314 20.99 -0.31 -14.94
C SER A 314 20.72 0.98 -15.75
N GLY A 315 21.73 1.82 -15.89
CA GLY A 315 21.64 3.12 -16.57
C GLY A 315 20.95 4.24 -15.78
N GLN A 316 20.44 3.96 -14.56
CA GLN A 316 19.83 4.96 -13.69
C GLN A 316 20.82 5.42 -12.61
N LYS A 317 20.57 6.60 -12.04
CA LYS A 317 21.43 7.18 -10.99
C LYS A 317 20.86 7.01 -9.58
N ARG A 318 19.55 6.79 -9.47
CA ARG A 318 18.81 6.70 -8.21
C ARG A 318 17.79 5.56 -8.31
N PRO A 319 17.45 4.93 -7.17
CA PRO A 319 16.39 3.93 -7.14
C PRO A 319 15.02 4.56 -7.40
N PHE A 320 14.06 3.77 -7.90
CA PHE A 320 12.76 4.29 -8.34
C PHE A 320 11.70 4.25 -7.24
N VAL A 321 10.82 5.24 -7.25
CA VAL A 321 9.53 5.21 -6.55
C VAL A 321 8.44 5.68 -7.50
N TRP A 322 7.37 4.88 -7.62
CA TRP A 322 6.17 5.23 -8.37
C TRP A 322 5.13 5.80 -7.43
N ILE A 323 4.71 7.03 -7.71
CA ILE A 323 3.82 7.82 -6.85
C ILE A 323 2.52 8.06 -7.60
N PRO A 324 1.34 7.81 -7.00
CA PRO A 324 0.08 8.17 -7.62
C PRO A 324 -0.03 9.69 -7.75
N HIS A 325 -0.36 10.16 -8.94
CA HIS A 325 -0.65 11.56 -9.23
C HIS A 325 -2.15 11.79 -9.44
N PHE A 326 -2.59 12.97 -9.02
CA PHE A 326 -4.00 13.37 -9.04
C PHE A 326 -4.23 14.70 -9.77
N GLY A 327 -3.16 15.44 -10.10
CA GLY A 327 -3.20 16.74 -10.76
C GLY A 327 -3.56 16.71 -12.25
N ASP A 328 -4.04 15.59 -12.78
CA ASP A 328 -4.38 15.43 -14.19
C ASP A 328 -5.82 15.85 -14.51
N THR A 329 -6.77 15.48 -13.63
CA THR A 329 -8.19 15.87 -13.75
C THR A 329 -8.66 16.78 -12.61
N GLU A 330 -7.84 16.94 -11.58
CA GLU A 330 -8.10 17.79 -10.41
C GLU A 330 -7.00 18.85 -10.33
N SER A 331 -7.29 20.03 -9.77
CA SER A 331 -6.28 21.08 -9.57
C SER A 331 -5.35 20.76 -8.40
N LEU A 332 -4.50 19.75 -8.55
CA LEU A 332 -3.62 19.17 -7.51
C LEU A 332 -2.16 19.03 -7.95
N GLU A 333 -1.76 19.66 -9.04
CA GLU A 333 -0.41 19.60 -9.64
C GLU A 333 0.67 20.07 -8.65
N GLU A 334 0.34 21.02 -7.77
CA GLU A 334 1.25 21.45 -6.71
C GLU A 334 1.51 20.32 -5.71
N PHE A 335 0.49 19.57 -5.30
CA PHE A 335 0.65 18.42 -4.40
C PHE A 335 1.43 17.29 -5.06
N ASP A 336 1.20 17.03 -6.36
CA ASP A 336 2.01 16.10 -7.15
C ASP A 336 3.50 16.50 -7.09
N ALA A 337 3.80 17.77 -7.37
CA ALA A 337 5.16 18.31 -7.36
C ALA A 337 5.82 18.25 -5.96
N MET A 338 5.07 18.62 -4.91
CA MET A 338 5.54 18.57 -3.52
C MET A 338 5.91 17.14 -3.10
N ASN A 339 5.03 16.17 -3.37
CA ASN A 339 5.27 14.78 -3.01
C ASN A 339 6.46 14.20 -3.79
N ARG A 340 6.60 14.50 -5.09
CA ARG A 340 7.80 14.11 -5.86
C ARG A 340 9.08 14.70 -5.26
N LYS A 341 9.08 15.98 -4.92
CA LYS A 341 10.25 16.67 -4.34
C LYS A 341 10.71 16.04 -3.02
N ILE A 342 9.76 15.59 -2.19
CA ILE A 342 10.07 14.87 -0.93
C ILE A 342 10.84 13.59 -1.22
N TRP A 343 10.33 12.74 -2.13
CA TRP A 343 10.97 11.49 -2.53
C TRP A 343 12.34 11.73 -3.22
N ASP A 344 12.43 12.76 -4.06
CA ASP A 344 13.70 13.17 -4.68
C ASP A 344 14.76 13.55 -3.65
N ARG A 345 14.37 14.34 -2.64
CA ARG A 345 15.25 14.78 -1.55
C ARG A 345 15.75 13.61 -0.70
N ILE A 346 14.91 12.59 -0.45
CA ILE A 346 15.34 11.39 0.28
C ILE A 346 16.05 10.36 -0.60
N GLY A 347 16.38 10.71 -1.85
CA GLY A 347 17.34 9.96 -2.67
C GLY A 347 16.74 9.05 -3.74
N PHE A 348 15.42 9.06 -3.95
CA PHE A 348 14.78 8.30 -5.03
C PHE A 348 14.64 9.14 -6.29
N GLN A 349 14.44 8.49 -7.42
CA GLN A 349 13.86 9.11 -8.61
C GLN A 349 12.35 8.93 -8.57
N ALA A 350 11.65 10.03 -8.35
CA ALA A 350 10.20 10.05 -8.23
C ALA A 350 9.50 10.02 -9.60
N ILE A 351 8.86 8.90 -9.91
CA ILE A 351 8.06 8.67 -11.13
C ILE A 351 6.59 8.89 -10.80
N GLY A 352 6.01 9.96 -11.33
CA GLY A 352 4.59 10.24 -11.18
C GLY A 352 3.75 9.37 -12.12
N VAL A 353 2.71 8.74 -11.61
CA VAL A 353 1.75 7.96 -12.39
C VAL A 353 0.40 8.67 -12.34
N ALA A 354 -0.02 9.31 -13.42
CA ALA A 354 -1.28 10.06 -13.49
C ALA A 354 -2.53 9.15 -13.57
N GLY A 355 -3.72 9.71 -13.39
CA GLY A 355 -5.00 9.01 -13.57
C GLY A 355 -5.70 8.62 -12.28
N TRP A 356 -5.06 8.76 -11.10
CA TRP A 356 -5.60 8.18 -9.87
C TRP A 356 -6.83 8.90 -9.33
N SER A 357 -7.11 10.11 -9.84
CA SER A 357 -8.37 10.82 -9.59
C SER A 357 -9.60 9.99 -10.02
N HIS A 358 -9.48 9.15 -11.07
CA HIS A 358 -10.54 8.25 -11.51
C HIS A 358 -10.87 7.10 -10.53
N LEU A 359 -10.04 6.86 -9.51
CA LEU A 359 -10.26 5.88 -8.46
C LEU A 359 -10.39 6.51 -7.06
N SER A 360 -10.36 7.85 -6.97
CA SER A 360 -10.37 8.58 -5.70
C SER A 360 -11.59 8.27 -4.82
N SER A 361 -12.79 8.15 -5.41
CA SER A 361 -14.03 7.80 -4.69
C SER A 361 -14.04 6.40 -4.09
N ARG A 362 -13.19 5.52 -4.61
CA ARG A 362 -13.00 4.14 -4.14
C ARG A 362 -11.90 4.05 -3.07
N ASN A 363 -11.27 5.17 -2.73
CA ASN A 363 -10.34 5.34 -1.61
C ASN A 363 -9.13 4.37 -1.61
N GLY A 364 -8.59 4.10 -2.79
CA GLY A 364 -7.37 3.32 -2.99
C GLY A 364 -6.58 3.88 -4.17
N ALA A 365 -5.28 3.55 -4.24
CA ALA A 365 -4.42 4.00 -5.33
C ALA A 365 -3.41 2.91 -5.75
N LEU A 366 -2.18 3.30 -6.07
CA LEU A 366 -1.20 2.50 -6.79
C LEU A 366 -0.80 1.21 -6.06
N ARG A 367 -0.46 1.29 -4.77
CA ARG A 367 -0.18 0.08 -3.97
C ARG A 367 -1.44 -0.76 -3.72
N CYS A 368 -2.60 -0.17 -3.47
CA CYS A 368 -3.82 -0.95 -3.23
C CYS A 368 -4.18 -1.79 -4.46
N ALA A 369 -4.03 -1.21 -5.67
CA ALA A 369 -4.35 -1.86 -6.94
C ALA A 369 -3.30 -2.88 -7.40
N THR A 370 -2.14 -2.97 -6.73
CA THR A 370 -1.00 -3.76 -7.19
C THR A 370 -0.50 -4.72 -6.12
N LYS A 371 -0.20 -5.96 -6.50
CA LYS A 371 0.53 -6.91 -5.66
C LYS A 371 1.91 -7.17 -6.23
N ILE A 372 2.97 -6.95 -5.45
CA ILE A 372 4.31 -7.39 -5.87
C ILE A 372 4.41 -8.90 -5.65
N ILE A 373 4.70 -9.61 -6.74
CA ILE A 373 4.81 -11.08 -6.75
C ILE A 373 6.26 -11.50 -6.58
N ASN A 374 7.17 -10.79 -7.26
CA ASN A 374 8.58 -11.14 -7.25
C ASN A 374 9.47 -9.89 -7.30
N ARG A 375 10.59 -9.96 -6.59
CA ARG A 375 11.67 -8.98 -6.58
C ARG A 375 13.01 -9.70 -6.79
N GLY A 376 13.94 -9.04 -7.48
CA GLY A 376 15.34 -9.44 -7.46
C GLY A 376 15.99 -9.25 -6.08
N PRO A 377 17.25 -9.69 -5.91
CA PRO A 377 17.97 -9.52 -4.66
C PRO A 377 18.12 -8.04 -4.29
N ASP A 378 18.06 -7.73 -2.99
CA ASP A 378 18.44 -6.41 -2.48
C ASP A 378 19.96 -6.37 -2.31
N THR A 379 20.66 -5.89 -3.35
CA THR A 379 22.13 -5.85 -3.40
C THR A 379 22.75 -4.69 -2.60
N ARG A 380 21.97 -4.03 -1.72
CA ARG A 380 22.50 -3.01 -0.81
C ARG A 380 23.06 -3.59 0.49
N LEU A 381 22.83 -4.88 0.72
CA LEU A 381 23.29 -5.62 1.89
C LEU A 381 24.71 -6.12 1.72
#